data_AF-A0A970G8H9-F1
#
_entry.id   AF-A0A970G8H9-F1
#
_cell.length_a   1.000
_cell.length_b   1.000
_cell.length_c   1.000
_cell.angle_alpha   90.00
_cell.angle_beta   90.00
_cell.angle_gamma   90.00
#
_symmetry.space_group_name_H-M   'P 1'
#
loop_
_entity.id
_entity.type
_entity.pdbx_description
1 polymer ?
#
loop_
_entity_poly.entity_id
_entity_poly.type
_entity_poly.pdbx_seq_one_letter_code
_entity_poly.pdbx_strand_id
1 'polypeptide(L)'
;ELATIRQQGFAVDRGEALIETGCVAAPIFGADGEIVAAISISGPIDEVVNSNNFEACRADVIHAAQTVSAVLGYRERPESGYW
;
A
#
# COMPACT_ATOMS: atom_id res chain seq x y z
N GLU A 1 11.39 6.54 3.81
CA GLU A 1 9.96 6.19 3.59
C GLU A 1 9.69 5.61 2.21
N LEU A 2 9.83 6.36 1.11
CA LEU A 2 9.50 5.86 -0.24
C LEU A 2 10.28 4.59 -0.67
N ALA A 3 11.55 4.48 -0.31
CA ALA A 3 12.34 3.27 -0.58
C ALA A 3 11.82 2.04 0.18
N THR A 4 11.33 2.24 1.41
CA THR A 4 10.71 1.20 2.25
C THR A 4 9.35 0.80 1.71
N ILE A 5 8.54 1.77 1.27
CA ILE A 5 7.23 1.53 0.63
C ILE A 5 7.40 0.75 -0.68
N ARG A 6 8.44 1.03 -1.47
CA ARG A 6 8.78 0.24 -2.67
C ARG A 6 9.17 -1.21 -2.34
N GLN A 7 9.79 -1.46 -1.18
CA GLN A 7 10.19 -2.80 -0.74
C GLN A 7 9.06 -3.59 -0.06
N GLN A 8 8.22 -2.91 0.73
CA GLN A 8 7.19 -3.54 1.56
C GLN A 8 5.80 -3.51 0.91
N GLY A 9 5.58 -2.65 -0.08
CA GLY A 9 4.32 -2.52 -0.81
C GLY A 9 3.22 -1.73 -0.10
N PHE A 10 3.50 -1.14 1.07
CA PHE A 10 2.53 -0.31 1.80
C PHE A 10 3.20 0.73 2.71
N ALA A 11 2.42 1.71 3.14
CA ALA A 11 2.73 2.74 4.13
C ALA A 11 1.67 2.71 5.25
N VAL A 12 2.04 3.08 6.46
CA VAL A 12 1.13 3.18 7.61
C VAL A 12 1.28 4.55 8.25
N ASP A 13 0.18 5.31 8.30
CA ASP A 13 0.06 6.54 9.08
C ASP A 13 -0.61 6.22 10.42
N ARG A 14 0.01 6.65 11.52
CA ARG A 14 -0.45 6.42 12.90
C ARG A 14 -0.94 7.71 13.57
N GLY A 15 -1.66 8.55 12.84
CA GLY A 15 -2.22 9.80 13.36
C GLY A 15 -1.25 10.97 13.30
N GLU A 16 -0.35 10.95 12.33
CA GLU A 16 0.58 12.05 12.08
C GLU A 16 -0.14 13.27 11.49
N ALA A 17 -1.17 13.04 10.66
CA ALA A 17 -1.95 14.08 9.99
C ALA A 17 -3.21 14.50 10.75
N LEU A 18 -3.93 13.54 11.37
CA LEU A 18 -5.10 13.78 12.19
C LEU A 18 -5.01 12.92 13.45
N ILE A 19 -5.03 13.58 14.61
CA ILE A 19 -5.08 12.92 15.91
C ILE A 19 -6.29 11.95 15.91
N GLU A 20 -6.09 10.74 16.43
CA GLU A 20 -7.08 9.64 16.50
C GLU A 20 -7.46 8.96 15.16
N THR A 21 -6.87 9.35 14.03
CA THR A 21 -7.09 8.69 12.72
C THR A 21 -5.85 7.91 12.31
N GLY A 22 -6.02 6.69 11.81
CA GLY A 22 -4.94 5.89 11.23
C GLY A 22 -5.25 5.50 9.80
N CYS A 23 -4.20 5.33 8.99
CA CYS A 23 -4.34 4.90 7.60
C CYS A 23 -3.33 3.80 7.25
N VAL A 24 -3.74 2.90 6.36
CA VAL A 24 -2.83 2.01 5.63
C VAL A 24 -3.00 2.27 4.14
N ALA A 25 -1.89 2.47 3.43
CA ALA A 25 -1.89 2.86 2.03
C ALA A 25 -0.96 1.97 1.21
N ALA A 26 -1.27 1.72 -0.06
CA ALA A 26 -0.39 1.01 -0.98
C ALA A 26 -0.17 1.82 -2.27
N PRO A 27 1.05 1.78 -2.86
CA PRO A 27 1.38 2.51 -4.06
C PRO A 27 0.77 1.84 -5.30
N ILE A 28 0.32 2.65 -6.24
CA ILE A 28 -0.13 2.23 -7.56
C ILE A 28 0.98 2.54 -8.56
N PHE A 29 1.39 1.54 -9.32
CA PHE A 29 2.45 1.64 -10.31
C PHE A 29 1.88 1.81 -11.72
N GLY A 30 2.51 2.67 -12.52
CA GLY A 30 2.28 2.77 -13.95
C GLY A 30 3.00 1.67 -14.74
N ALA A 31 2.77 1.62 -16.05
CA ALA A 31 3.43 0.65 -16.94
C ALA A 31 4.97 0.77 -16.98
N ASP A 32 5.51 1.95 -16.67
CA ASP A 32 6.94 2.23 -16.55
C ASP A 32 7.55 1.75 -15.21
N GLY A 33 6.71 1.30 -14.28
CA GLY A 33 7.12 0.88 -12.93
C GLY A 33 7.32 2.04 -11.95
N GLU A 34 6.97 3.27 -12.35
CA GLU A 34 6.97 4.41 -11.44
C GLU A 34 5.66 4.49 -10.66
N ILE A 35 5.72 5.07 -9.46
CA ILE A 35 4.54 5.30 -8.63
C ILE A 35 3.76 6.47 -9.23
N VAL A 36 2.52 6.20 -9.63
CA VAL A 36 1.64 7.21 -10.27
C VAL A 36 0.49 7.64 -9.36
N ALA A 37 0.15 6.83 -8.35
CA ALA A 37 -0.88 7.13 -7.37
C ALA A 37 -0.68 6.27 -6.11
N ALA A 38 -1.58 6.42 -5.13
CA ALA A 38 -1.71 5.53 -3.99
C ALA A 38 -3.20 5.38 -3.63
N ILE A 39 -3.55 4.26 -3.01
CA ILE A 39 -4.87 4.01 -2.43
C ILE A 39 -4.72 3.71 -0.95
N SER A 40 -5.66 4.18 -0.12
CA SER A 40 -5.61 4.01 1.33
C SER A 40 -6.95 3.61 1.93
N ILE A 41 -6.88 2.89 3.04
CA ILE A 41 -7.98 2.69 3.98
C ILE A 41 -7.71 3.59 5.19
N SER A 42 -8.68 4.42 5.55
CA SER A 42 -8.58 5.40 6.62
C SER A 42 -9.76 5.25 7.58
N GLY A 43 -9.51 5.47 8.87
CA GLY A 43 -10.53 5.37 9.91
C GLY A 43 -9.97 5.63 11.30
N PRO A 44 -10.75 5.40 12.37
CA PRO A 44 -10.24 5.49 13.73
C PRO A 44 -9.00 4.63 13.90
N ILE A 45 -7.95 5.18 14.51
CA ILE A 45 -6.66 4.50 14.63
C ILE A 45 -6.79 3.14 15.34
N ASP A 46 -7.70 3.05 16.29
CA ASP A 46 -7.98 1.82 17.05
C ASP A 46 -8.82 0.79 16.29
N GLU A 47 -9.42 1.16 15.16
CA GLU A 47 -10.15 0.25 14.28
C GLU A 47 -9.33 -0.20 13.07
N VAL A 48 -8.44 0.66 12.58
CA VAL A 48 -7.66 0.41 11.34
C VAL A 48 -6.23 -0.05 11.63
N VAL A 49 -5.54 0.57 12.60
CA VAL A 49 -4.10 0.36 12.83
C VAL A 49 -3.82 -0.46 14.08
N ASN A 50 -4.48 -0.16 15.20
CA ASN A 50 -4.24 -0.84 16.48
C ASN A 50 -5.19 -2.04 16.71
N SER A 51 -5.95 -2.43 15.68
CA SER A 51 -6.94 -3.50 15.76
C SER A 51 -6.44 -4.81 15.14
N ASN A 52 -7.18 -5.90 15.39
CA ASN A 52 -7.00 -7.16 14.66
C ASN A 52 -7.37 -7.06 13.16
N ASN A 53 -7.99 -5.95 12.72
CA ASN A 53 -8.33 -5.72 11.32
C ASN A 53 -7.13 -5.23 10.50
N PHE A 54 -6.04 -4.79 11.14
CA PHE A 54 -4.90 -4.20 10.44
C PHE A 54 -4.36 -5.08 9.32
N GLU A 55 -4.18 -6.39 9.56
CA GLU A 55 -3.69 -7.31 8.52
C GLU A 55 -4.68 -7.48 7.36
N ALA A 56 -5.98 -7.46 7.64
CA ALA A 56 -7.01 -7.52 6.60
C ALA A 56 -7.00 -6.23 5.77
N CYS A 57 -7.00 -5.06 6.42
CA CYS A 57 -6.90 -3.76 5.75
C CYS A 57 -5.60 -3.64 4.93
N ARG A 58 -4.49 -4.14 5.46
CA ARG A 58 -3.20 -4.18 4.75
C ARG A 58 -3.28 -5.07 3.50
N ALA A 59 -3.85 -6.26 3.61
CA ALA A 59 -4.01 -7.15 2.47
C ALA A 59 -4.94 -6.56 1.41
N ASP A 60 -6.07 -6.00 1.81
CA ASP A 60 -7.06 -5.41 0.91
C ASP A 60 -6.50 -4.21 0.16
N VAL A 61 -5.79 -3.31 0.84
CA VAL A 61 -5.22 -2.12 0.19
C VAL A 61 -4.11 -2.49 -0.80
N ILE A 62 -3.27 -3.48 -0.48
CA ILE A 62 -2.25 -4.00 -1.39
C ILE A 62 -2.91 -4.63 -2.62
N HIS A 63 -3.92 -5.48 -2.42
CA HIS A 63 -4.62 -6.14 -3.51
C HIS A 63 -5.30 -5.12 -4.45
N ALA A 64 -5.95 -4.11 -3.88
CA ALA A 64 -6.57 -3.04 -4.64
C ALA A 64 -5.52 -2.26 -5.46
N ALA A 65 -4.39 -1.91 -4.85
CA ALA A 65 -3.31 -1.20 -5.53
C ALA A 65 -2.70 -2.03 -6.67
N GLN A 66 -2.48 -3.33 -6.45
CA GLN A 66 -1.97 -4.25 -7.47
C GLN A 66 -2.95 -4.40 -8.63
N THR A 67 -4.26 -4.49 -8.35
CA THR A 67 -5.30 -4.59 -9.37
C THR A 67 -5.32 -3.35 -10.25
N VAL A 68 -5.29 -2.16 -9.65
CA VAL A 68 -5.24 -0.90 -10.41
C VAL A 68 -3.93 -0.81 -11.21
N SER A 69 -2.80 -1.16 -10.61
CA SER A 69 -1.50 -1.16 -11.29
C SER A 69 -1.52 -2.07 -12.53
N ALA A 70 -2.08 -3.27 -12.42
CA ALA A 70 -2.21 -4.21 -13.54
C ALA A 70 -3.08 -3.64 -14.68
N VAL A 71 -4.19 -2.96 -14.35
CA VAL A 71 -5.02 -2.24 -15.32
C VAL A 71 -4.26 -1.10 -16.01
N LEU A 72 -3.38 -0.42 -15.29
CA LEU A 72 -2.50 0.63 -15.83
C LEU A 72 -1.31 0.08 -16.62
N GLY A 73 -1.20 -1.24 -16.77
CA GLY A 73 -0.16 -1.91 -17.56
C GLY A 73 1.11 -2.23 -16.78
N TYR A 74 1.12 -2.04 -15.46
CA TYR A 74 2.23 -2.51 -14.62
C TYR A 74 2.31 -4.04 -14.69
N ARG A 75 3.53 -4.54 -14.89
CA ARG A 75 3.85 -5.96 -14.82
C ARG A 75 4.96 -6.11 -13.81
N GLU A 76 4.67 -6.83 -12.74
CA GLU A 76 5.68 -7.18 -11.75
C GLU A 76 6.79 -7.95 -12.48
N ARG A 77 8.01 -7.38 -12.49
CA ARG A 77 9.15 -8.12 -13.02
C ARG A 77 9.39 -9.26 -12.04
N PRO A 78 9.40 -10.53 -12.48
CA PRO A 78 9.86 -11.60 -11.60
C PRO A 78 11.26 -11.20 -11.11
N GLU A 79 11.47 -11.23 -9.79
CA GLU A 79 12.80 -11.07 -9.23
C GLU A 79 13.71 -12.01 -10.01
N SER A 80 14.75 -11.44 -10.63
CA SER A 80 15.73 -12.16 -11.42
C SER A 80 16.57 -13.06 -10.50
N GLY A 81 15.97 -14.14 -10.01
CA GLY A 81 16.65 -15.26 -9.37
C GLY A 81 17.32 -16.09 -10.45
N TYR A 82 18.52 -15.69 -10.85
CA TYR A 82 19.43 -16.57 -11.58
C TYR A 82 19.89 -17.68 -10.63
N TRP A 83 19.51 -18.92 -10.94
CA TRP A 83 20.28 -20.13 -10.60
C TRP A 83 20.41 -20.98 -11.86
#